data_AF-A0A842SUA1-F1
#
_entry.id   AF-A0A842SUA1-F1
#
_cell.length_a   1.000
_cell.length_b   1.000
_cell.length_c   1.000
_cell.angle_alpha   90.00
_cell.angle_beta   90.00
_cell.angle_gamma   90.00
#
_symmetry.space_group_name_H-M   'P 1'
#
loop_
_entity.id
_entity.type
_entity.pdbx_description
1 polymer ?
#
loop_
_entity_poly.entity_id
_entity_poly.type
_entity_poly.pdbx_seq_one_letter_code
_entity_poly.pdbx_strand_id
1 'polypeptide(L)' 'MAYTSIQISPETREMLSRLKTSKRETYDELLRMLIDLVPSGDDEGEYNDEFRASLLRSLSDIKHGRTYSVEEVKKQLGIE' A
#
# COMPACT_ATOMS: atom_id res chain seq x y z
N MET A 1 8.79 -27.48 -6.44
CA MET A 1 8.25 -26.32 -5.69
C MET A 1 6.82 -26.63 -5.32
N ALA A 2 6.44 -26.46 -4.05
CA ALA A 2 5.05 -26.58 -3.63
C ALA A 2 4.31 -25.30 -4.01
N TYR A 3 3.11 -25.42 -4.57
CA TYR A 3 2.24 -24.28 -4.87
C TYR A 3 1.01 -24.33 -3.97
N THR A 4 0.46 -23.15 -3.68
CA THR A 4 -0.81 -22.98 -2.98
C THR A 4 -1.77 -22.17 -3.85
N SER A 5 -3.03 -22.08 -3.44
CA SER A 5 -4.06 -21.30 -4.11
C SER A 5 -4.43 -20.07 -3.28
N ILE A 6 -4.65 -18.95 -3.97
CA ILE A 6 -5.26 -17.75 -3.41
C ILE A 6 -6.63 -17.53 -4.07
N GLN A 7 -7.55 -16.86 -3.36
CA GLN A 7 -8.83 -16.45 -3.92
C GLN A 7 -8.73 -15.04 -4.48
N ILE A 8 -9.07 -14.89 -5.75
CA ILE A 8 -9.16 -13.60 -6.45
C ILE A 8 -10.39 -13.60 -7.35
N SER A 9 -10.94 -12.43 -7.64
CA SER A 9 -12.05 -12.33 -8.59
C SER A 9 -11.57 -12.59 -10.03
N PRO A 10 -12.47 -13.02 -10.94
CA PRO A 10 -12.14 -13.16 -12.36
C PRO A 10 -11.58 -11.87 -12.97
N GLU A 11 -12.14 -10.72 -12.59
CA GLU A 11 -11.72 -9.40 -13.06
C GLU A 11 -10.28 -9.08 -12.61
N THR A 12 -9.95 -9.34 -11.33
CA THR A 12 -8.57 -9.17 -10.83
C THR A 12 -7.60 -10.07 -11.58
N ARG A 13 -7.98 -11.33 -11.86
CA ARG A 13 -7.14 -12.25 -12.63
C ARG A 13 -6.87 -11.73 -14.06
N GLU A 14 -7.88 -11.14 -14.69
CA GLU A 14 -7.73 -10.56 -16.02
C GLU A 14 -6.80 -9.34 -15.99
N MET A 15 -6.96 -8.45 -14.99
CA MET A 15 -6.06 -7.32 -14.78
C MET A 15 -4.61 -7.80 -14.62
N LEU A 16 -4.37 -8.80 -13.75
CA LEU A 16 -3.04 -9.39 -13.58
C LEU A 16 -2.51 -10.00 -14.88
N SER A 17 -3.35 -10.64 -15.69
CA SER A 17 -2.93 -11.21 -16.98
C SER A 17 -2.43 -10.16 -17.96
N ARG A 18 -2.97 -8.93 -17.91
CA ARG A 18 -2.56 -7.82 -18.79
C ARG A 18 -1.24 -7.18 -18.35
N LEU A 19 -0.87 -7.34 -17.07
CA LEU A 19 0.40 -6.86 -16.53
C LEU A 19 1.58 -7.77 -16.85
N LYS A 20 1.32 -8.98 -17.36
CA LYS A 20 2.40 -9.93 -17.63
C LYS A 20 3.29 -9.45 -18.77
N THR A 21 4.60 -9.50 -18.54
CA THR A 21 5.61 -9.10 -19.52
C THR A 21 5.78 -10.13 -20.65
N SER A 22 5.46 -11.39 -20.38
CA SER A 22 5.51 -12.47 -21.35
C SER A 22 4.45 -13.54 -21.08
N LYS A 23 4.15 -14.37 -22.08
CA LYS A 23 3.23 -15.50 -21.93
C LYS A 23 3.73 -16.56 -20.91
N ARG A 24 5.05 -16.66 -20.71
CA ARG A 24 5.69 -17.68 -19.88
C ARG A 24 5.83 -17.27 -18.40
N GLU A 25 5.82 -15.97 -18.13
CA GLU A 25 5.83 -15.45 -16.76
C GLU A 25 4.68 -16.07 -15.95
N THR A 26 4.89 -16.37 -14.69
CA THR A 26 3.88 -16.91 -13.79
C THR A 26 3.21 -15.80 -13.00
N TYR A 27 2.04 -16.06 -12.44
CA TYR A 27 1.43 -15.09 -11.52
C TYR A 27 2.27 -14.91 -10.24
N ASP A 28 3.01 -15.93 -9.80
CA ASP A 28 3.90 -15.80 -8.64
C ASP A 28 5.07 -14.84 -8.93
N GLU A 29 5.70 -14.96 -10.10
CA GLU A 29 6.76 -14.02 -10.54
C GLU A 29 6.23 -12.59 -10.64
N LEU A 30 5.08 -12.39 -11.28
CA LEU A 30 4.44 -11.08 -11.37
C LEU A 30 4.13 -10.51 -9.98
N LEU A 31 3.49 -11.30 -9.10
CA LEU A 31 3.11 -10.85 -7.76
C LEU A 31 4.33 -10.52 -6.91
N ARG A 32 5.41 -11.30 -6.98
CA ARG A 32 6.68 -11.00 -6.30
C ARG A 32 7.28 -9.69 -6.78
N MET A 33 7.36 -9.48 -8.10
CA MET A 33 7.84 -8.20 -8.63
C MET A 33 7.00 -7.02 -8.14
N LEU A 34 5.67 -7.16 -8.12
CA LEU A 34 4.78 -6.11 -7.61
C LEU A 34 4.97 -5.87 -6.11
N ILE A 35 5.20 -6.93 -5.32
CA ILE A 35 5.46 -6.82 -3.89
C ILE A 35 6.82 -6.16 -3.63
N ASP A 36 7.84 -6.47 -4.42
CA ASP A 36 9.19 -5.88 -4.31
C ASP A 36 9.20 -4.37 -4.62
N LEU A 37 8.21 -3.88 -5.37
CA LEU A 37 8.01 -2.45 -5.60
C LEU A 37 7.38 -1.73 -4.39
N VAL A 38 6.78 -2.46 -3.45
CA VAL A 38 6.22 -1.87 -2.23
C VAL A 38 7.37 -1.63 -1.26
N PRO A 39 7.65 -0.37 -0.89
CA PRO A 39 8.73 -0.09 0.04
C PRO A 39 8.47 -0.79 1.39
N SER A 40 9.50 -1.44 1.91
CA SER A 40 9.49 -2.00 3.26
C SER A 40 9.83 -0.96 4.32
N GLY A 41 10.29 0.22 3.92
CA GLY A 41 10.73 1.31 4.78
C GLY A 41 11.34 2.46 3.97
N ASP A 42 11.85 3.46 4.68
CA ASP A 42 12.62 4.58 4.15
C ASP A 42 13.77 4.94 5.11
N ASP A 43 14.34 6.15 4.96
CA ASP A 43 15.44 6.64 5.81
C ASP A 43 15.06 6.72 7.31
N GLU A 44 13.77 6.68 7.65
CA GLU A 44 13.26 6.67 9.03
C GLU A 44 13.05 5.25 9.58
N GLY A 45 13.18 4.20 8.75
CA GLY A 45 13.13 2.80 9.15
C GLY A 45 12.03 1.99 8.47
N GLU A 46 11.75 0.79 9.00
CA GLU A 46 10.77 -0.14 8.42
C GLU A 46 9.32 0.31 8.63
N TYR A 47 8.50 0.14 7.59
CA TYR A 47 7.05 0.29 7.62
C TYR A 47 6.41 -0.89 8.36
N ASN A 48 6.53 -0.86 9.67
CA ASN A 48 5.91 -1.82 10.57
C ASN A 48 4.37 -1.77 10.51
N ASP A 49 3.72 -2.75 11.13
CA ASP A 49 2.25 -2.86 11.11
C ASP A 49 1.56 -1.64 11.72
N GLU A 50 2.17 -1.00 12.73
CA GLU A 50 1.63 0.21 13.37
C GLU A 50 1.65 1.40 12.41
N PHE A 51 2.75 1.59 11.68
CA PHE A 51 2.88 2.61 10.65
C PHE A 51 1.86 2.40 9.54
N ARG A 52 1.72 1.18 9.02
CA ARG A 52 0.74 0.84 7.98
C ARG A 52 -0.69 1.10 8.45
N ALA A 53 -1.00 0.74 9.69
CA ALA A 53 -2.30 1.02 10.29
C ALA A 53 -2.54 2.53 10.47
N SER A 54 -1.51 3.28 10.86
CA SER A 54 -1.57 4.75 10.99
C SER A 54 -1.84 5.41 9.63
N LEU A 55 -1.09 5.03 8.60
CA LEU A 55 -1.27 5.52 7.24
C LEU A 55 -2.70 5.27 6.74
N LEU A 56 -3.24 4.07 6.94
CA LEU A 56 -4.62 3.74 6.56
C LEU A 56 -5.65 4.60 7.29
N ARG A 57 -5.46 4.89 8.58
CA ARG A 57 -6.33 5.80 9.34
C ARG A 57 -6.26 7.21 8.78
N SER A 58 -5.05 7.74 8.54
CA SER A 58 -4.88 9.07 7.95
C SER A 58 -5.52 9.20 6.57
N LEU A 59 -5.39 8.19 5.71
CA LEU A 59 -6.07 8.18 4.40
C LEU A 59 -7.60 8.20 4.56
N SER A 60 -8.14 7.48 5.54
CA SER A 60 -9.57 7.54 5.88
C SER A 60 -9.97 8.92 6.39
N ASP A 61 -9.17 9.55 7.23
CA ASP A 61 -9.43 10.88 7.77
C ASP A 61 -9.47 11.93 6.66
N ILE A 62 -8.51 11.90 5.74
CA ILE A 62 -8.51 12.75 4.54
C ILE A 62 -9.78 12.54 3.72
N LYS A 63 -10.15 11.28 3.46
CA LYS A 63 -11.35 10.95 2.68
C LYS A 63 -12.64 11.51 3.29
N HIS A 64 -12.71 11.61 4.61
CA HIS A 64 -13.89 12.09 5.33
C HIS A 64 -13.76 13.55 5.81
N GLY A 65 -12.72 14.28 5.39
CA GLY A 65 -12.50 15.66 5.80
C GLY A 65 -12.16 15.85 7.29
N ARG A 66 -11.67 14.81 7.97
CA ARG A 66 -11.23 14.86 9.38
C ARG A 66 -9.78 15.33 9.47
N THR A 67 -9.49 16.51 8.94
CA THR A 67 -8.13 17.08 8.87
C THR A 67 -8.06 18.40 9.61
N TYR A 68 -6.87 18.76 10.10
CA TYR A 68 -6.58 20.09 10.65
C TYR A 68 -5.77 20.91 9.65
N SER A 69 -6.04 22.22 9.58
CA SER A 69 -5.16 23.18 8.89
C SER A 69 -3.84 23.37 9.65
N VAL A 70 -2.83 23.88 8.94
CA VAL A 70 -1.51 24.13 9.54
C VAL A 70 -1.62 25.14 10.69
N GLU A 71 -2.46 26.16 10.52
CA GLU A 71 -2.72 27.21 11.50
C GLU A 71 -3.39 26.65 12.76
N GLU A 72 -4.35 25.73 12.62
CA GLU A 72 -4.99 25.05 13.75
C GLU A 72 -3.98 24.20 14.53
N VAL A 73 -3.12 23.45 13.82
CA VAL A 73 -2.09 22.61 14.44
C VAL A 73 -1.05 23.46 15.17
N LYS A 74 -0.56 24.53 14.54
CA LYS A 74 0.36 25.51 15.15
C LYS A 74 -0.18 26.06 16.47
N LYS A 75 -1.45 26.49 16.47
CA LYS A 75 -2.14 26.99 17.66
C LYS A 75 -2.26 25.93 18.75
N GLN A 76 -2.58 24.67 18.39
CA GLN A 76 -2.66 23.56 19.35
C GLN A 76 -1.30 23.20 19.95
N LEU A 77 -0.22 23.33 19.18
CA LEU A 77 1.14 23.02 19.62
C LEU A 77 1.87 24.20 20.30
N GLY A 78 1.28 25.41 20.29
CA GLY A 78 1.89 26.61 20.86
C GLY A 78 3.09 27.14 20.07
N ILE A 79 3.11 26.90 18.77
CA ILE A 79 4.17 27.32 17.84
C ILE A 79 3.56 28.39 16.92
N GLU A 80 3.91 29.67 17.10
CA GLU A 80 3.44 30.77 16.21
C GLU A 80 4.22 30.79 14.88
#